data_AF-A0AAU7U6W8-F1
#
_entry.id   AF-A0AAU7U6W8-F1
#
_cell.length_a   1.000
_cell.length_b   1.000
_cell.length_c   1.000
_cell.angle_alpha   90.00
_cell.angle_beta   90.00
_cell.angle_gamma   90.00
#
_symmetry.space_group_name_H-M   'P 1'
#
loop_
_entity.id
_entity.type
_entity.pdbx_description
1 polymer ?
#
loop_
_entity_poly.entity_id
_entity_poly.type
_entity_poly.pdbx_seq_one_letter_code
_entity_poly.pdbx_strand_id
1 'polypeptide(L)'
;MRRLPPDQARIDVELDRIIRQTNLAGGIVFAWLDEWFKRNWMYFDLERPAINTPQWLNTLDAEEHYGPIATDPQGDPPLCSAEAKAMPAVPGAPGLLGEATPAGVQLAWKTEGQTRVLLFDVHPTAGDECRVTLKGTKGQLLVNSGYRPFKPQVVGKQTYRLYDPHATPVPVAPLVPYVTLPNIRRLGRDGTVYPAETDEPGQLRGGGAEDPASRDLTEDFCTAGGWTHLSVPWTPLNVTDPSSHQVQDGRPSADRQDHTLRIEGIGGCVHSEVLASPAHAGMTQPTVIRCLRP
;
A
#
# COMPACT_ATOMS: atom_id res chain seq x y z
N MET A 1 19.63 -1.52 -7.15
CA MET A 1 19.89 -2.70 -6.29
C MET A 1 19.73 -2.25 -4.85
N ARG A 2 18.58 -2.56 -4.24
CA ARG A 2 18.37 -2.40 -2.79
C ARG A 2 19.46 -3.16 -2.05
N ARG A 3 20.12 -2.54 -1.07
CA ARG A 3 20.92 -3.30 -0.11
C ARG A 3 19.95 -3.96 0.85
N LEU A 4 20.04 -5.28 0.99
CA LEU A 4 19.27 -6.01 2.00
C LEU A 4 19.47 -5.35 3.38
N PRO A 5 18.46 -5.38 4.24
CA PRO A 5 18.70 -5.19 5.66
C PRO A 5 19.78 -6.19 6.09
N PRO A 6 20.85 -5.77 6.80
CA PRO A 6 21.96 -6.63 7.19
C PRO A 6 21.54 -7.88 7.98
N ASP A 7 20.30 -7.91 8.49
CA ASP A 7 19.74 -8.99 9.27
C ASP A 7 19.37 -10.26 8.48
N GLN A 8 18.94 -10.19 7.21
CA GLN A 8 18.51 -11.39 6.48
C GLN A 8 19.69 -12.36 6.27
N ALA A 9 20.77 -11.88 5.66
CA ALA A 9 21.99 -12.68 5.47
C ALA A 9 22.62 -13.13 6.80
N ARG A 10 22.50 -12.30 7.84
CA ARG A 10 22.97 -12.67 9.20
C ARG A 10 22.20 -13.86 9.77
N ILE A 11 20.88 -13.92 9.55
CA ILE A 11 20.04 -15.04 9.99
C ILE A 11 20.43 -16.32 9.25
N ASP A 12 20.60 -16.26 7.93
CA ASP A 12 21.01 -17.45 7.14
C ASP A 12 22.37 -17.99 7.57
N VAL A 13 23.34 -17.11 7.83
CA VAL A 13 24.65 -17.48 8.36
C VAL A 13 24.52 -18.14 9.73
N GLU A 14 23.63 -17.65 10.59
CA GLU A 14 23.40 -18.23 11.91
C GLU A 14 22.73 -19.61 11.82
N LEU A 15 21.77 -19.79 10.91
CA LEU A 15 21.15 -21.08 10.65
C LEU A 15 22.15 -22.11 10.11
N ASP A 16 23.04 -21.73 9.18
CA ASP A 16 24.13 -22.59 8.70
C ASP A 16 25.08 -23.00 9.84
N ARG A 17 25.42 -22.07 10.75
CA ARG A 17 26.23 -22.39 11.94
C ARG A 17 25.54 -23.43 12.82
N ILE A 18 24.24 -23.28 13.08
CA ILE A 18 23.46 -24.24 13.88
C ILE A 18 23.44 -25.62 13.22
N ILE A 19 23.22 -25.69 11.91
CA ILE A 19 23.26 -26.94 11.13
C ILE A 19 24.61 -27.65 11.28
N ARG A 20 25.72 -26.91 11.17
CA ARG A 20 27.07 -27.46 11.35
C ARG A 20 27.33 -27.94 12.78
N GLN A 21 26.94 -27.14 13.78
CA GLN A 21 27.12 -27.48 15.19
C GLN A 21 26.30 -28.71 15.62
N THR A 22 25.18 -28.97 14.95
CA THR A 22 24.32 -30.14 15.22
C THR A 22 24.67 -31.37 14.38
N ASN A 23 25.78 -31.33 13.63
CA ASN A 23 26.26 -32.41 12.77
C ASN A 23 25.22 -32.86 11.73
N LEU A 24 24.44 -31.92 11.21
CA LEU A 24 23.52 -32.14 10.09
C LEU A 24 24.29 -32.01 8.76
N ALA A 25 23.76 -32.64 7.71
CA ALA A 25 24.44 -32.77 6.42
C ALA A 25 24.61 -31.44 5.65
N GLY A 26 23.82 -30.41 5.97
CA GLY A 26 23.84 -29.12 5.31
C GLY A 26 22.46 -28.45 5.27
N GLY A 27 22.41 -27.27 4.66
CA GLY A 27 21.19 -26.52 4.40
C GLY A 27 21.17 -25.99 2.97
N ILE A 28 19.98 -25.62 2.49
CA ILE A 28 19.80 -24.94 1.21
C ILE A 28 19.06 -23.63 1.46
N VAL A 29 19.47 -22.58 0.78
CA VAL A 29 18.67 -21.35 0.66
C VAL A 29 17.55 -21.66 -0.32
N PHE A 30 16.30 -21.51 0.11
CA PHE A 30 15.13 -21.92 -0.66
C PHE A 30 14.96 -21.08 -1.94
N ALA A 31 15.16 -19.76 -1.85
CA ALA A 31 15.07 -18.84 -2.99
C ALA A 31 16.19 -17.79 -2.91
N TRP A 32 16.81 -17.50 -4.05
CA TRP A 32 17.85 -16.48 -4.17
C TRP A 32 17.32 -15.13 -4.66
N LEU A 33 16.26 -15.16 -5.45
CA LEU A 33 15.56 -13.99 -5.98
C LEU A 33 14.25 -13.83 -5.21
N ASP A 34 13.69 -12.63 -5.24
CA ASP A 34 12.33 -12.41 -4.74
C ASP A 34 11.31 -13.26 -5.51
N GLU A 35 10.25 -13.70 -4.83
CA GLU A 35 9.28 -14.66 -5.38
C GLU A 35 8.00 -13.96 -5.84
N TRP A 36 8.11 -13.02 -6.78
CA TRP A 36 7.00 -12.21 -7.32
C TRP A 36 5.83 -12.99 -7.95
N PHE A 37 5.97 -14.31 -8.12
CA PHE A 37 4.89 -15.18 -8.58
C PHE A 37 4.09 -15.81 -7.43
N LYS A 38 4.60 -15.71 -6.20
CA LYS A 38 3.92 -16.12 -4.98
C LYS A 38 3.22 -14.94 -4.35
N ARG A 39 2.28 -15.28 -3.48
CA ARG A 39 1.52 -14.35 -2.69
C ARG A 39 1.41 -14.93 -1.30
N ASN A 40 1.44 -14.07 -0.29
CA ASN A 40 1.20 -14.50 1.07
C ASN A 40 -0.31 -14.49 1.39
N TRP A 41 -0.68 -15.18 2.47
CA TRP A 41 -2.09 -15.31 2.87
C TRP A 41 -2.78 -13.99 3.22
N MET A 42 -2.02 -12.93 3.47
CA MET A 42 -2.54 -11.61 3.85
C MET A 42 -3.01 -10.82 2.62
N TYR A 43 -2.41 -11.06 1.46
CA TYR A 43 -2.69 -10.31 0.22
C TYR A 43 -3.30 -11.15 -0.90
N PHE A 44 -3.42 -12.48 -0.76
CA PHE A 44 -4.10 -13.35 -1.76
C PHE A 44 -5.43 -12.79 -2.26
N ASP A 45 -6.26 -12.29 -1.34
CA ASP A 45 -7.60 -11.77 -1.62
C ASP A 45 -7.59 -10.32 -2.15
N LEU A 46 -6.44 -9.64 -2.04
CA LEU A 46 -6.25 -8.25 -2.46
C LEU A 46 -5.57 -8.13 -3.84
N GLU A 47 -4.90 -9.19 -4.29
CA GLU A 47 -4.20 -9.23 -5.59
C GLU A 47 -4.96 -10.07 -6.62
N ARG A 48 -5.76 -9.38 -7.43
CA ARG A 48 -6.72 -10.01 -8.36
C ARG A 48 -6.78 -9.27 -9.69
N PRO A 49 -6.69 -10.00 -10.82
CA PRO A 49 -6.62 -11.46 -10.91
C PRO A 49 -5.22 -12.02 -10.58
N ALA A 50 -5.19 -13.21 -9.99
CA ALA A 50 -3.98 -13.89 -9.51
C ALA A 50 -2.86 -14.04 -10.55
N ILE A 51 -3.23 -14.18 -11.82
CA ILE A 51 -2.28 -14.41 -12.92
C ILE A 51 -1.44 -13.16 -13.23
N ASN A 52 -1.88 -11.98 -12.78
CA ASN A 52 -1.23 -10.71 -13.06
C ASN A 52 -0.27 -10.26 -11.95
N THR A 53 -0.22 -10.92 -10.79
CA THR A 53 0.71 -10.56 -9.69
C THR A 53 2.16 -10.35 -10.17
N PRO A 54 2.76 -11.20 -11.03
CA PRO A 54 4.15 -10.99 -11.46
C PRO A 54 4.40 -9.71 -12.27
N GLN A 55 3.37 -8.94 -12.63
CA GLN A 55 3.47 -7.76 -13.50
C GLN A 55 3.65 -6.44 -12.73
N TRP A 56 3.51 -6.45 -11.41
CA TRP A 56 3.62 -5.27 -10.56
C TRP A 56 4.21 -5.66 -9.20
N LEU A 57 4.60 -4.67 -8.39
CA LEU A 57 5.20 -4.90 -7.08
C LEU A 57 4.19 -4.56 -5.98
N ASN A 58 3.78 -5.53 -5.18
CA ASN A 58 3.09 -5.27 -3.92
C ASN A 58 4.12 -5.14 -2.80
N THR A 59 4.50 -3.91 -2.48
CA THR A 59 5.49 -3.62 -1.42
C THR A 59 5.07 -4.08 -0.02
N LEU A 60 3.81 -4.44 0.18
CA LEU A 60 3.32 -5.02 1.42
C LEU A 60 3.39 -6.56 1.44
N ASP A 61 3.48 -7.23 0.29
CA ASP A 61 3.65 -8.68 0.23
C ASP A 61 5.11 -9.08 0.49
N ALA A 62 5.33 -9.77 1.61
CA ALA A 62 6.65 -10.24 1.99
C ALA A 62 7.25 -11.27 1.01
N GLU A 63 6.46 -12.02 0.25
CA GLU A 63 6.95 -12.97 -0.77
C GLU A 63 7.78 -12.26 -1.85
N GLU A 64 7.46 -11.00 -2.12
CA GLU A 64 8.15 -10.16 -3.11
C GLU A 64 9.45 -9.53 -2.56
N HIS A 65 9.84 -9.87 -1.32
CA HIS A 65 10.98 -9.28 -0.62
C HIS A 65 11.82 -10.27 0.24
N TYR A 66 11.62 -11.59 0.09
CA TYR A 66 12.41 -12.59 0.81
C TYR A 66 13.79 -12.88 0.19
N GLY A 67 13.98 -12.56 -1.09
CA GLY A 67 15.19 -12.94 -1.82
C GLY A 67 16.40 -12.10 -1.39
N PRO A 68 17.58 -12.71 -1.22
CA PRO A 68 18.81 -11.92 -1.02
C PRO A 68 19.20 -11.09 -2.25
N ILE A 69 18.69 -11.44 -3.43
CA ILE A 69 18.87 -10.66 -4.66
C ILE A 69 17.53 -9.99 -4.98
N ALA A 70 17.46 -8.69 -4.71
CA ALA A 70 16.28 -7.90 -5.00
C ALA A 70 16.03 -7.81 -6.52
N THR A 71 14.80 -8.11 -6.95
CA THR A 71 14.35 -7.93 -8.34
C THR A 71 13.41 -6.74 -8.48
N ASP A 72 13.69 -5.66 -7.74
CA ASP A 72 12.91 -4.42 -7.75
C ASP A 72 12.70 -3.88 -9.19
N PRO A 73 11.52 -3.31 -9.47
CA PRO A 73 11.20 -2.79 -10.78
C PRO A 73 12.02 -1.53 -11.07
N GLN A 74 12.32 -1.30 -12.35
CA GLN A 74 12.86 -0.01 -12.78
C GLN A 74 11.74 1.03 -12.83
N GLY A 75 12.09 2.30 -12.63
CA GLY A 75 11.14 3.41 -12.78
C GLY A 75 10.40 3.81 -11.50
N ASP A 76 10.77 3.28 -10.34
CA ASP A 76 10.36 3.83 -9.05
C ASP A 76 11.37 4.90 -8.59
N PRO A 77 11.04 6.20 -8.61
CA PRO A 77 11.90 7.23 -8.06
C PRO A 77 12.15 6.97 -6.57
N PRO A 78 13.40 7.03 -6.10
CA PRO A 78 13.63 7.05 -4.66
C PRO A 78 12.98 8.29 -4.03
N LEU A 79 12.44 8.16 -2.82
CA LEU A 79 11.88 9.30 -2.10
C LEU A 79 12.90 10.43 -1.98
N CYS A 80 12.42 11.67 -2.14
CA CYS A 80 13.19 12.91 -2.15
C CYS A 80 14.35 12.99 -3.17
N SER A 81 14.42 12.09 -4.15
CA SER A 81 15.42 12.13 -5.20
C SER A 81 15.19 13.27 -6.21
N ALA A 82 16.15 13.48 -7.11
CA ALA A 82 16.00 14.46 -8.19
C ALA A 82 14.92 14.02 -9.20
N GLU A 83 14.82 12.72 -9.46
CA GLU A 83 13.82 12.10 -10.35
C GLU A 83 12.40 12.38 -9.86
N ALA A 84 12.15 12.29 -8.55
CA ALA A 84 10.86 12.62 -7.97
C ALA A 84 10.41 14.07 -8.23
N LYS A 85 11.37 15.01 -8.34
CA LYS A 85 11.11 16.42 -8.64
C LYS A 85 10.86 16.66 -10.13
N ALA A 86 11.14 15.67 -10.97
CA ALA A 86 10.90 15.69 -12.41
C ALA A 86 9.60 14.98 -12.82
N MET A 87 8.83 14.45 -11.86
CA MET A 87 7.51 13.87 -12.10
C MET A 87 6.59 14.86 -12.82
N PRO A 88 5.68 14.38 -13.69
CA PRO A 88 4.75 15.25 -14.40
C PRO A 88 3.77 15.92 -13.44
N ALA A 89 3.27 17.09 -13.82
CA ALA A 89 2.21 17.77 -13.08
C ALA A 89 0.91 16.94 -13.17
N VAL A 90 0.23 16.79 -12.04
CA VAL A 90 -1.05 16.07 -11.99
C VAL A 90 -2.15 16.98 -12.57
N PRO A 91 -2.87 16.54 -13.63
CA PRO A 91 -3.97 17.30 -14.20
C PRO A 91 -5.00 17.67 -13.13
N GLY A 92 -5.52 18.90 -13.16
CA GLY A 92 -6.53 19.35 -12.20
C GLY A 92 -6.01 19.65 -10.77
N ALA A 93 -4.73 19.39 -10.47
CA ALA A 93 -4.15 19.64 -9.14
C ALA A 93 -2.91 20.55 -9.22
N PRO A 94 -3.07 21.89 -9.24
CA PRO A 94 -1.96 22.83 -9.37
C PRO A 94 -0.88 22.65 -8.27
N GLY A 95 0.37 22.52 -8.70
CA GLY A 95 1.52 22.38 -7.79
C GLY A 95 1.74 20.97 -7.23
N LEU A 96 0.89 20.00 -7.60
CA LEU A 96 1.14 18.58 -7.35
C LEU A 96 1.83 17.96 -8.56
N LEU A 97 2.92 17.24 -8.30
CA LEU A 97 3.57 16.35 -9.25
C LEU A 97 3.24 14.91 -8.84
N GLY A 98 3.15 14.01 -9.80
CA GLY A 98 2.90 12.61 -9.46
C GLY A 98 2.85 11.67 -10.65
N GLU A 99 3.11 10.41 -10.36
CA GLU A 99 3.06 9.31 -11.32
C GLU A 99 2.65 7.99 -10.67
N ALA A 100 2.14 7.09 -11.51
CA ALA A 100 1.94 5.70 -11.14
C ALA A 100 3.24 4.93 -11.44
N THR A 101 3.65 4.10 -10.50
CA THR A 101 4.86 3.27 -10.55
C THR A 101 4.45 1.79 -10.39
N PRO A 102 5.35 0.84 -10.69
CA PRO A 102 5.06 -0.56 -10.42
C PRO A 102 4.72 -0.86 -8.94
N ALA A 103 5.25 -0.08 -7.98
CA ALA A 103 5.00 -0.25 -6.54
C ALA A 103 3.78 0.49 -6.00
N GLY A 104 3.37 1.60 -6.62
CA GLY A 104 2.33 2.47 -6.08
C GLY A 104 2.14 3.79 -6.80
N VAL A 105 1.48 4.73 -6.13
CA VAL A 105 1.39 6.13 -6.57
C VAL A 105 2.45 6.95 -5.85
N GLN A 106 3.30 7.65 -6.60
CA GLN A 106 4.25 8.61 -6.06
C GLN A 106 3.77 10.04 -6.32
N LEU A 107 3.88 10.89 -5.31
CA LEU A 107 3.38 12.28 -5.31
C LEU A 107 4.41 13.22 -4.69
N ALA A 108 4.70 14.35 -5.33
CA ALA A 108 5.59 15.37 -4.80
C ALA A 108 5.00 16.79 -4.89
N TRP A 109 5.29 17.62 -3.89
CA TRP A 109 4.85 19.02 -3.84
C TRP A 109 5.78 19.86 -2.95
N LYS A 110 5.66 21.19 -3.03
CA LYS A 110 6.42 22.11 -2.18
C LYS A 110 5.92 22.08 -0.73
N THR A 111 6.83 21.92 0.23
CA THR A 111 6.54 21.90 1.67
C THR A 111 6.32 23.31 2.20
N GLU A 112 5.14 23.87 1.98
CA GLU A 112 4.78 25.20 2.47
C GLU A 112 4.08 25.13 3.83
N GLY A 113 4.82 24.80 4.91
CA GLY A 113 4.46 25.03 6.33
C GLY A 113 3.12 24.49 6.89
N GLN A 114 2.22 23.98 6.05
CA GLN A 114 0.86 23.57 6.38
C GLN A 114 0.70 22.07 6.19
N THR A 115 -0.07 21.43 7.07
CA THR A 115 -0.55 20.05 6.89
C THR A 115 -1.34 19.97 5.59
N ARG A 116 -0.89 19.13 4.66
CA ARG A 116 -1.62 18.81 3.44
C ARG A 116 -2.50 17.59 3.65
N VAL A 117 -3.72 17.67 3.13
CA VAL A 117 -4.68 16.56 3.08
C VAL A 117 -4.83 16.17 1.61
N LEU A 118 -4.53 14.91 1.30
CA LEU A 118 -4.67 14.36 -0.04
C LEU A 118 -5.90 13.45 -0.06
N LEU A 119 -6.77 13.62 -1.04
CA LEU A 119 -7.91 12.74 -1.28
C LEU A 119 -7.67 11.96 -2.58
N PHE A 120 -7.96 10.66 -2.54
CA PHE A 120 -7.86 9.77 -3.69
C PHE A 120 -9.25 9.27 -4.06
N ASP A 121 -9.65 9.55 -5.29
CA ASP A 121 -10.83 9.02 -5.98
C ASP A 121 -10.39 7.78 -6.76
N VAL A 122 -10.47 6.61 -6.14
CA VAL A 122 -9.96 5.37 -6.72
C VAL A 122 -11.07 4.61 -7.44
N HIS A 123 -12.33 4.87 -7.09
CA HIS A 123 -13.46 4.11 -7.59
C HIS A 123 -14.66 5.03 -7.84
N PRO A 124 -15.41 4.85 -8.95
CA PRO A 124 -16.36 5.86 -9.45
C PRO A 124 -17.65 6.04 -8.61
N THR A 125 -17.72 5.50 -7.39
CA THR A 125 -18.96 5.46 -6.60
C THR A 125 -19.02 6.49 -5.50
N ALA A 126 -17.96 6.71 -4.72
CA ALA A 126 -18.00 7.67 -3.61
C ALA A 126 -17.23 8.95 -3.91
N GLY A 127 -16.21 8.92 -4.78
CA GLY A 127 -15.49 10.09 -5.28
C GLY A 127 -14.35 10.57 -4.39
N ASP A 128 -14.25 10.05 -3.17
CA ASP A 128 -13.13 10.25 -2.24
C ASP A 128 -12.99 8.99 -1.37
N GLU A 129 -12.36 7.94 -1.91
CA GLU A 129 -12.23 6.66 -1.21
C GLU A 129 -11.13 6.64 -0.17
N CYS A 130 -10.04 7.40 -0.37
CA CYS A 130 -8.92 7.42 0.57
C CYS A 130 -8.51 8.84 0.92
N ARG A 131 -8.04 9.03 2.15
CA ARG A 131 -7.47 10.30 2.62
C ARG A 131 -6.11 10.06 3.25
N VAL A 132 -5.10 10.78 2.76
CA VAL A 132 -3.79 10.86 3.40
C VAL A 132 -3.64 12.19 4.12
N THR A 133 -3.17 12.15 5.36
CA THR A 133 -2.81 13.32 6.15
C THR A 133 -1.39 13.16 6.67
N LEU A 134 -0.54 14.15 6.45
CA LEU A 134 0.86 14.14 6.91
C LEU A 134 1.09 15.21 7.97
N LYS A 135 1.78 14.86 9.05
CA LYS A 135 2.13 15.77 10.15
C LYS A 135 3.50 15.42 10.73
N GLY A 136 4.50 16.26 10.45
CA GLY A 136 5.88 16.00 10.83
C GLY A 136 6.38 14.71 10.16
N THR A 137 6.88 13.77 10.96
CA THR A 137 7.38 12.46 10.50
C THR A 137 6.32 11.34 10.57
N LYS A 138 5.05 11.68 10.81
CA LYS A 138 3.95 10.71 10.84
C LYS A 138 2.90 11.06 9.79
N GLY A 139 2.29 10.05 9.21
CA GLY A 139 1.16 10.19 8.32
C GLY A 139 0.08 9.16 8.62
N GLN A 140 -1.09 9.39 8.04
CA GLN A 140 -2.23 8.49 8.14
C GLN A 140 -2.94 8.42 6.80
N LEU A 141 -3.08 7.22 6.25
CA LEU A 141 -4.03 6.87 5.22
C LEU A 141 -5.27 6.27 5.87
N LEU A 142 -6.43 6.84 5.56
CA LEU A 142 -7.73 6.32 5.94
C LEU A 142 -8.51 5.98 4.67
N VAL A 143 -9.37 4.97 4.75
CA VAL A 143 -10.20 4.50 3.63
C VAL A 143 -11.68 4.59 3.95
N ASN A 144 -12.50 4.73 2.92
CA ASN A 144 -13.95 4.66 3.01
C ASN A 144 -14.36 3.38 3.75
N SER A 145 -15.16 3.50 4.80
CA SER A 145 -15.53 2.36 5.65
C SER A 145 -16.26 1.23 4.93
N GLY A 146 -16.98 1.51 3.84
CA GLY A 146 -17.56 0.49 2.97
C GLY A 146 -16.51 -0.26 2.16
N TYR A 147 -15.40 0.42 1.86
CA TYR A 147 -14.30 -0.04 1.02
C TYR A 147 -13.18 -0.74 1.78
N ARG A 148 -13.19 -0.72 3.11
CA ARG A 148 -12.23 -1.48 3.91
C ARG A 148 -12.42 -2.99 3.66
N PRO A 149 -11.39 -3.72 3.17
CA PRO A 149 -11.55 -5.11 2.74
C PRO A 149 -11.78 -6.06 3.91
N PHE A 150 -11.11 -5.85 5.06
CA PHE A 150 -11.34 -6.65 6.25
C PHE A 150 -12.37 -5.98 7.17
N LYS A 151 -13.52 -6.63 7.35
CA LYS A 151 -14.62 -6.10 8.18
C LYS A 151 -14.72 -6.82 9.53
N PRO A 152 -14.98 -6.08 10.62
CA PRO A 152 -15.22 -6.69 11.92
C PRO A 152 -16.55 -7.45 11.91
N GLN A 153 -16.53 -8.69 12.39
CA GLN A 153 -17.66 -9.58 12.53
C GLN A 153 -17.74 -10.05 13.98
N VAL A 154 -18.86 -9.78 14.65
CA VAL A 154 -19.04 -10.14 16.07
C VAL A 154 -19.78 -11.48 16.15
N VAL A 155 -19.14 -12.48 16.79
CA VAL A 155 -19.74 -13.78 17.05
C VAL A 155 -19.69 -14.03 18.55
N GLY A 156 -20.85 -13.94 19.21
CA GLY A 156 -20.95 -13.98 20.67
C GLY A 156 -20.19 -12.80 21.31
N LYS A 157 -19.16 -13.10 22.10
CA LYS A 157 -18.30 -12.10 22.76
C LYS A 157 -17.00 -11.79 22.00
N GLN A 158 -16.82 -12.36 20.81
CA GLN A 158 -15.57 -12.28 20.05
C GLN A 158 -15.75 -11.42 18.80
N THR A 159 -14.72 -10.68 18.42
CA THR A 159 -14.68 -9.93 17.16
C THR A 159 -13.63 -10.53 16.25
N TYR A 160 -14.06 -11.01 15.10
CA TYR A 160 -13.21 -11.49 14.01
C TYR A 160 -13.07 -10.39 12.97
N ARG A 161 -11.99 -10.37 12.20
CA ARG A 161 -11.86 -9.55 10.99
C ARG A 161 -11.78 -10.51 9.82
N LEU A 162 -12.78 -10.47 8.95
CA LEU A 162 -12.86 -11.35 7.79
C LEU A 162 -12.76 -10.51 6.54
N TYR A 163 -12.06 -11.04 5.54
CA TYR A 163 -12.07 -10.46 4.21
C TYR A 163 -13.51 -10.47 3.67
N ASP A 164 -13.94 -9.32 3.14
CA ASP A 164 -15.23 -9.14 2.49
C ASP A 164 -15.01 -8.94 0.99
N PRO A 165 -15.23 -9.97 0.14
CA PRO A 165 -15.12 -9.83 -1.31
C PRO A 165 -16.13 -8.82 -1.87
N HIS A 166 -17.17 -8.48 -1.10
CA HIS A 166 -18.19 -7.52 -1.48
C HIS A 166 -17.90 -6.09 -0.98
N ALA A 167 -16.70 -5.81 -0.49
CA ALA A 167 -16.29 -4.45 -0.16
C ALA A 167 -16.40 -3.53 -1.39
N THR A 168 -17.08 -2.40 -1.23
CA THR A 168 -17.26 -1.37 -2.27
C THR A 168 -17.45 -0.02 -1.57
N PRO A 169 -17.01 1.11 -2.16
CA PRO A 169 -17.19 2.41 -1.54
C PRO A 169 -18.66 2.77 -1.34
N VAL A 170 -18.94 3.43 -0.22
CA VAL A 170 -20.27 3.96 0.09
C VAL A 170 -20.20 5.49 0.08
N PRO A 171 -21.03 6.19 -0.71
CA PRO A 171 -21.06 7.65 -0.71
C PRO A 171 -21.25 8.21 0.71
N VAL A 172 -20.50 9.26 1.06
CA VAL A 172 -20.60 9.97 2.36
C VAL A 172 -20.27 9.07 3.58
N ALA A 173 -19.71 7.88 3.37
CA ALA A 173 -19.31 7.01 4.48
C ALA A 173 -18.09 7.57 5.24
N PRO A 174 -17.97 7.29 6.55
CA PRO A 174 -16.82 7.73 7.31
C PRO A 174 -15.54 7.05 6.82
N LEU A 175 -14.43 7.79 6.91
CA LEU A 175 -13.09 7.28 6.68
C LEU A 175 -12.57 6.59 7.94
N VAL A 176 -12.00 5.41 7.78
CA VAL A 176 -11.51 4.54 8.86
C VAL A 176 -10.11 4.02 8.55
N PRO A 177 -9.35 3.58 9.56
CA PRO A 177 -8.08 2.89 9.36
C PRO A 177 -8.17 1.70 8.39
N TYR A 178 -7.16 1.57 7.52
CA TYR A 178 -6.93 0.35 6.75
C TYR A 178 -6.25 -0.67 7.65
N VAL A 179 -6.88 -1.83 7.86
CA VAL A 179 -6.41 -2.84 8.81
C VAL A 179 -6.23 -4.17 8.12
N THR A 180 -5.05 -4.77 8.25
CA THR A 180 -4.75 -6.15 7.86
C THR A 180 -4.66 -7.04 9.11
N LEU A 181 -4.71 -8.35 8.90
CA LEU A 181 -4.75 -9.33 9.98
C LEU A 181 -3.66 -10.40 9.77
N PRO A 182 -2.38 -10.09 10.08
CA PRO A 182 -1.29 -11.05 9.94
C PRO A 182 -1.51 -12.34 10.72
N ASN A 183 -2.14 -12.25 11.91
CA ASN A 183 -2.41 -13.41 12.74
C ASN A 183 -3.85 -13.41 13.27
N ILE A 184 -4.61 -14.45 12.92
CA ILE A 184 -5.94 -14.69 13.50
C ILE A 184 -5.81 -15.21 14.94
N ARG A 185 -6.84 -14.99 15.75
CA ARG A 185 -6.95 -15.61 17.08
C ARG A 185 -6.89 -17.13 16.96
N ARG A 186 -6.09 -17.80 17.80
CA ARG A 186 -5.97 -19.26 17.86
C ARG A 186 -6.19 -19.78 19.27
N LEU A 187 -6.63 -21.04 19.38
CA LEU A 187 -6.75 -21.77 20.63
C LEU A 187 -5.77 -22.94 20.61
N GLY A 188 -4.88 -22.99 21.60
CA GLY A 188 -4.02 -24.13 21.85
C GLY A 188 -4.84 -25.33 22.32
N ARG A 189 -4.28 -26.54 22.15
CA ARG A 189 -4.91 -27.79 22.63
C ARG A 189 -5.06 -27.83 24.15
N ASP A 190 -4.23 -27.07 24.85
CA ASP A 190 -4.23 -26.84 26.30
C ASP A 190 -5.23 -25.75 26.73
N GLY A 191 -5.96 -25.14 25.79
CA GLY A 191 -6.88 -24.03 26.05
C GLY A 191 -6.22 -22.65 26.06
N THR A 192 -4.91 -22.55 25.81
CA THR A 192 -4.21 -21.27 25.73
C THR A 192 -4.79 -20.42 24.59
N VAL A 193 -5.14 -19.17 24.88
CA VAL A 193 -5.68 -18.22 23.90
C VAL A 193 -4.54 -17.39 23.33
N TYR A 194 -4.30 -17.52 22.02
CA TYR A 194 -3.42 -16.63 21.28
C TYR A 194 -4.29 -15.55 20.64
N PRO A 195 -4.18 -14.27 21.08
CA PRO A 195 -4.99 -13.20 20.54
C PRO A 195 -4.68 -12.96 19.06
N ALA A 196 -5.63 -12.32 18.37
CA ALA A 196 -5.38 -11.88 17.01
C ALA A 196 -4.42 -10.68 17.02
N GLU A 197 -3.53 -10.61 16.02
CA GLU A 197 -2.66 -9.47 15.78
C GLU A 197 -3.09 -8.79 14.50
N THR A 198 -3.28 -7.48 14.59
CA THR A 198 -3.62 -6.62 13.45
C THR A 198 -2.47 -5.71 13.13
N ASP A 199 -2.32 -5.41 11.86
CA ASP A 199 -1.45 -4.35 11.39
C ASP A 199 -2.29 -3.25 10.71
N GLU A 200 -1.75 -2.03 10.66
CA GLU A 200 -2.40 -0.87 10.07
C GLU A 200 -1.47 -0.23 9.03
N PRO A 201 -1.41 -0.78 7.79
CA PRO A 201 -0.56 -0.25 6.72
C PRO A 201 -0.83 1.22 6.36
N GLY A 202 -1.95 1.78 6.83
CA GLY A 202 -2.23 3.20 6.70
C GLY A 202 -1.43 4.11 7.66
N GLN A 203 -0.69 3.58 8.63
CA GLN A 203 0.17 4.37 9.51
C GLN A 203 1.50 4.70 8.81
N LEU A 204 1.51 5.82 8.08
CA LEU A 204 2.64 6.18 7.23
C LEU A 204 3.81 6.75 8.04
N ARG A 205 5.03 6.38 7.65
CA ARG A 205 6.28 6.79 8.28
C ARG A 205 7.00 7.79 7.41
N GLY A 206 7.39 8.90 8.02
CA GLY A 206 8.07 10.01 7.36
C GLY A 206 9.52 10.14 7.78
N GLY A 207 10.39 10.45 6.83
CA GLY A 207 11.80 10.74 7.07
C GLY A 207 12.33 11.97 6.34
N GLY A 208 13.65 12.01 6.18
CA GLY A 208 14.34 13.18 5.64
C GLY A 208 15.82 12.96 5.36
N ALA A 209 16.23 11.73 5.07
CA ALA A 209 17.59 11.47 4.62
C ALA A 209 17.82 12.13 3.26
N GLU A 210 18.76 13.08 3.19
CA GLU A 210 19.17 13.69 1.92
C GLU A 210 20.04 12.75 1.07
N ASP A 211 20.70 11.77 1.71
CA ASP A 211 21.49 10.75 1.02
C ASP A 211 20.64 9.49 0.76
N PRO A 212 20.36 9.15 -0.52
CA PRO A 212 19.63 7.94 -0.89
C PRO A 212 20.24 6.64 -0.34
N ALA A 213 21.55 6.59 -0.11
CA ALA A 213 22.23 5.41 0.41
C ALA A 213 21.99 5.18 1.91
N SER A 214 21.54 6.22 2.63
CA SER A 214 21.24 6.19 4.06
C SER A 214 19.76 6.06 4.39
N ARG A 215 18.90 5.95 3.36
CA ARG A 215 17.46 6.01 3.50
C ARG A 215 16.90 4.75 4.16
N ASP A 216 15.99 4.95 5.12
CA ASP A 216 15.14 3.89 5.63
C ASP A 216 14.07 3.54 4.59
N LEU A 217 14.12 2.30 4.10
CA LEU A 217 13.22 1.81 3.05
C LEU A 217 11.81 1.52 3.58
N THR A 218 11.60 1.66 4.88
CA THR A 218 10.28 1.61 5.53
C THR A 218 9.61 2.99 5.60
N GLU A 219 10.25 4.03 5.08
CA GLU A 219 9.64 5.36 4.96
C GLU A 219 8.73 5.44 3.73
N ASP A 220 7.47 5.82 3.96
CA ASP A 220 6.45 6.07 2.95
C ASP A 220 6.53 7.50 2.40
N PHE A 221 7.04 8.44 3.18
CA PHE A 221 7.22 9.83 2.73
C PHE A 221 8.49 10.46 3.28
N CYS A 222 8.93 11.54 2.67
CA CYS A 222 10.07 12.33 3.14
C CYS A 222 9.80 13.82 2.93
N THR A 223 10.52 14.64 3.69
CA THR A 223 10.55 16.09 3.47
C THR A 223 12.00 16.57 3.42
N ALA A 224 12.47 17.02 2.25
CA ALA A 224 13.84 17.47 2.04
C ALA A 224 13.92 18.58 0.98
N GLY A 225 14.82 19.55 1.18
CA GLY A 225 15.04 20.65 0.24
C GLY A 225 13.77 21.48 -0.09
N GLY A 226 12.83 21.59 0.84
CA GLY A 226 11.56 22.31 0.66
C GLY A 226 10.50 21.56 -0.16
N TRP A 227 10.68 20.25 -0.37
CA TRP A 227 9.71 19.37 -1.03
C TRP A 227 9.30 18.23 -0.12
N THR A 228 8.04 17.84 -0.23
CA THR A 228 7.53 16.60 0.36
C THR A 228 7.27 15.63 -0.78
N HIS A 229 7.75 14.40 -0.62
CA HIS A 229 7.51 13.30 -1.54
C HIS A 229 6.88 12.15 -0.75
N LEU A 230 5.74 11.67 -1.22
CA LEU A 230 4.96 10.56 -0.68
C LEU A 230 4.89 9.42 -1.71
N SER A 231 5.09 8.18 -1.27
CA SER A 231 4.78 6.96 -1.99
C SER A 231 3.65 6.22 -1.26
N VAL A 232 2.59 5.89 -1.98
CA VAL A 232 1.45 5.12 -1.46
C VAL A 232 1.36 3.80 -2.23
N PRO A 233 1.53 2.64 -1.56
CA PRO A 233 1.36 1.34 -2.21
C PRO A 233 -0.03 1.17 -2.82
N TRP A 234 -0.16 0.29 -3.82
CA TRP A 234 -1.44 -0.01 -4.46
C TRP A 234 -2.48 -0.62 -3.52
N THR A 235 -2.05 -1.51 -2.64
CA THR A 235 -2.93 -2.32 -1.78
C THR A 235 -3.79 -1.49 -0.80
N PRO A 236 -3.25 -0.50 -0.05
CA PRO A 236 -4.07 0.39 0.79
C PRO A 236 -5.08 1.26 0.04
N LEU A 237 -4.91 1.43 -1.28
CA LEU A 237 -5.88 2.10 -2.15
C LEU A 237 -6.95 1.14 -2.70
N ASN A 238 -6.86 -0.16 -2.37
CA ASN A 238 -7.66 -1.25 -2.94
C ASN A 238 -7.57 -1.34 -4.47
N VAL A 239 -6.41 -0.97 -5.03
CA VAL A 239 -6.06 -1.31 -6.41
C VAL A 239 -5.58 -2.76 -6.40
N THR A 240 -6.28 -3.65 -7.09
CA THR A 240 -6.04 -5.10 -7.01
C THR A 240 -5.12 -5.61 -8.11
N ASP A 241 -5.05 -4.88 -9.22
CA ASP A 241 -4.10 -5.12 -10.30
C ASP A 241 -3.89 -3.80 -11.08
N PRO A 242 -2.81 -3.05 -10.80
CA PRO A 242 -2.48 -1.83 -11.52
C PRO A 242 -2.11 -2.08 -12.99
N SER A 243 -1.66 -3.28 -13.39
CA SER A 243 -1.26 -3.55 -14.78
C SER A 243 -2.45 -3.58 -15.74
N SER A 244 -3.61 -4.04 -15.24
CA SER A 244 -4.88 -4.05 -15.99
C SER A 244 -5.88 -2.99 -15.53
N HIS A 245 -5.46 -2.07 -14.66
CA HIS A 245 -6.26 -1.00 -14.08
C HIS A 245 -7.49 -1.50 -13.30
N GLN A 246 -7.31 -2.52 -12.47
CA GLN A 246 -8.37 -3.13 -11.68
C GLN A 246 -8.35 -2.61 -10.25
N VAL A 247 -9.54 -2.31 -9.73
CA VAL A 247 -9.77 -1.97 -8.32
C VAL A 247 -10.81 -2.90 -7.72
N GLN A 248 -10.83 -3.02 -6.41
CA GLN A 248 -11.87 -3.78 -5.71
C GLN A 248 -13.26 -3.25 -6.06
N ASP A 249 -14.18 -4.14 -6.44
CA ASP A 249 -15.59 -3.78 -6.56
C ASP A 249 -16.49 -4.98 -6.24
N GLY A 250 -17.02 -4.95 -5.03
CA GLY A 250 -17.92 -5.96 -4.51
C GLY A 250 -19.33 -6.01 -5.09
N ARG A 251 -19.73 -5.03 -5.93
CA ARG A 251 -21.09 -4.98 -6.48
C ARG A 251 -21.34 -6.17 -7.42
N PRO A 252 -22.51 -6.84 -7.33
CA PRO A 252 -22.85 -7.95 -8.21
C PRO A 252 -22.82 -7.53 -9.69
N SER A 253 -22.19 -8.32 -10.53
CA SER A 253 -22.23 -8.17 -11.99
C SER A 253 -22.06 -9.54 -12.65
N ALA A 254 -22.80 -9.78 -13.73
CA ALA A 254 -22.69 -11.02 -14.51
C ALA A 254 -21.34 -11.14 -15.24
N ASP A 255 -20.67 -10.01 -15.48
CA ASP A 255 -19.45 -9.92 -16.30
C ASP A 255 -18.16 -9.78 -15.46
N ARG A 256 -18.28 -9.65 -14.13
CA ARG A 256 -17.12 -9.51 -13.23
C ARG A 256 -16.70 -10.86 -12.68
N GLN A 257 -15.58 -11.35 -13.18
CA GLN A 257 -14.80 -12.37 -12.48
C GLN A 257 -13.97 -11.67 -11.40
N ASP A 258 -13.79 -12.30 -10.23
CA ASP A 258 -12.90 -11.84 -9.15
C ASP A 258 -13.27 -10.56 -8.36
N HIS A 259 -14.52 -10.07 -8.43
CA HIS A 259 -14.97 -8.88 -7.65
C HIS A 259 -14.10 -7.64 -7.84
N THR A 260 -13.71 -7.36 -9.09
CA THR A 260 -12.96 -6.15 -9.46
C THR A 260 -13.71 -5.32 -10.50
N LEU A 261 -13.31 -4.05 -10.65
CA LEU A 261 -13.75 -3.13 -11.68
C LEU A 261 -12.55 -2.53 -12.39
N ARG A 262 -12.58 -2.54 -13.72
CA ARG A 262 -11.61 -1.81 -14.53
C ARG A 262 -11.92 -0.33 -14.51
N ILE A 263 -10.91 0.50 -14.21
CA ILE A 263 -11.00 1.96 -14.21
C ILE A 263 -10.12 2.56 -15.31
N GLU A 264 -10.48 3.76 -15.77
CA GLU A 264 -9.69 4.48 -16.79
C GLU A 264 -8.46 5.19 -16.21
N GLY A 265 -8.49 5.45 -14.90
CA GLY A 265 -7.42 6.09 -14.14
C GLY A 265 -7.89 6.31 -12.70
N ILE A 266 -6.95 6.63 -11.83
CA ILE A 266 -7.24 7.01 -10.44
C ILE A 266 -7.38 8.53 -10.43
N GLY A 267 -8.39 9.10 -9.80
CA GLY A 267 -8.44 10.54 -9.53
C GLY A 267 -7.67 10.84 -8.24
N GLY A 268 -6.89 11.92 -8.23
CA GLY A 268 -6.26 12.42 -7.00
C GLY A 268 -6.56 13.91 -6.86
N CYS A 269 -7.24 14.29 -5.79
CA CYS A 269 -7.54 15.69 -5.47
C CYS A 269 -6.69 16.11 -4.27
N VAL A 270 -5.87 17.15 -4.44
CA VAL A 270 -5.09 17.74 -3.34
C VAL A 270 -5.86 18.90 -2.76
N HIS A 271 -6.28 18.78 -1.51
CA HIS A 271 -6.85 19.89 -0.78
C HIS A 271 -5.77 20.52 0.11
N SER A 272 -5.46 21.77 -0.17
CA SER A 272 -4.60 22.60 0.68
C SER A 272 -5.45 23.36 1.69
N GLU A 273 -6.17 22.66 2.57
CA GLU A 273 -6.73 23.30 3.76
C GLU A 273 -7.19 22.30 4.84
N VAL A 274 -7.03 22.73 6.09
CA VAL A 274 -7.52 22.04 7.30
C VAL A 274 -9.03 21.91 7.17
N LEU A 275 -9.54 20.72 6.85
CA LEU A 275 -10.98 20.47 6.79
C LEU A 275 -11.61 20.68 8.17
N ALA A 276 -12.23 21.84 8.37
CA ALA A 276 -13.45 21.90 9.15
C ALA A 276 -14.51 21.03 8.44
N SER A 277 -15.33 20.34 9.24
CA SER A 277 -16.31 19.31 8.84
C SER A 277 -17.26 19.68 7.68
N PRO A 278 -17.96 18.68 7.08
CA PRO A 278 -18.29 18.65 5.67
C PRO A 278 -19.60 19.38 5.35
N ALA A 279 -19.55 20.19 4.29
CA ALA A 279 -20.72 20.49 3.48
C ALA A 279 -20.31 20.34 2.01
N HIS A 280 -20.81 19.29 1.37
CA HIS A 280 -20.74 19.13 -0.07
C HIS A 280 -21.39 20.33 -0.74
N ALA A 281 -20.61 21.09 -1.51
CA ALA A 281 -21.13 22.01 -2.50
C ALA A 281 -20.41 21.72 -3.81
N GLY A 282 -21.17 21.13 -4.73
CA GLY A 282 -20.83 20.75 -6.11
C GLY A 282 -19.45 21.15 -6.61
N MET A 283 -18.59 20.15 -6.83
CA MET A 283 -17.47 20.31 -7.74
C MET A 283 -17.58 19.29 -8.88
N THR A 284 -17.44 19.88 -10.06
CA THR A 284 -17.39 19.35 -11.41
C THR A 284 -16.47 18.15 -11.56
N GLN A 285 -16.94 17.15 -12.31
CA GLN A 285 -16.27 16.00 -12.94
C GLN A 285 -14.81 15.69 -12.54
N PRO A 286 -14.49 14.45 -12.10
CA PRO A 286 -13.15 14.07 -11.71
C PRO A 286 -12.19 14.24 -12.89
N THR A 287 -11.20 15.12 -12.73
CA THR A 287 -10.16 15.34 -13.72
C THR A 287 -8.85 14.70 -13.25
N VAL A 288 -8.79 13.36 -13.37
CA VAL A 288 -7.69 12.56 -13.97
C VAL A 288 -6.28 12.54 -13.31
N ILE A 289 -5.86 11.39 -12.74
CA ILE A 289 -4.49 10.85 -12.94
C ILE A 289 -4.54 10.02 -14.24
N ARG A 290 -4.03 10.55 -15.35
CA ARG A 290 -3.95 9.81 -16.62
C ARG A 290 -2.58 9.16 -16.72
N CYS A 291 -2.62 7.84 -16.55
CA CYS A 291 -1.52 6.89 -16.69
C CYS A 291 -0.95 6.81 -18.11
N LEU A 292 0.25 6.21 -18.26
CA LEU A 292 0.49 4.96 -19.01
C LEU A 292 1.94 4.90 -19.56
N ARG A 293 2.73 3.92 -19.12
CA ARG A 293 3.01 2.69 -19.90
C ARG A 293 3.58 1.58 -18.99
N PRO A 294 3.33 0.29 -19.33
CA PRO A 294 4.09 -0.83 -18.80
C PRO A 294 5.57 -0.79 -19.25
#